data_AF-A0A920BWD6-F1
#
_entry.id   AF-A0A920BWD6-F1
#
_cell.length_a   1.000
_cell.length_b   1.000
_cell.length_c   1.000
_cell.angle_alpha   90.00
_cell.angle_beta   90.00
_cell.angle_gamma   90.00
#
_symmetry.space_group_name_H-M   'P 1'
#
loop_
_entity.id
_entity.type
_entity.pdbx_description
1 polymer ?
#
loop_
_entity_poly.entity_id
_entity_poly.type
_entity_poly.pdbx_seq_one_letter_code
_entity_poly.pdbx_strand_id
1 'polypeptide(L)'
;MFDVDHADFPDIDTPVPVRFLAEFDNVLLSHKKRSRIIADEYRSRVFTVNGIIKATFLVGGYVQGLWRIDQKGKSSTLIIEPFKPLSKVDKEELAIEGDKLMNFAAVSEFKHIQFLDPI
;
A
#
# COMPACT_ATOMS: atom_id res chain seq x y z
N MET A 1 7.37 28.28 10.19
CA MET A 1 7.69 27.17 9.28
C MET A 1 9.20 27.17 9.16
N PHE A 2 9.86 26.10 9.59
CA PHE A 2 11.31 25.98 9.54
C PHE A 2 11.61 25.00 8.41
N ASP A 3 12.02 25.52 7.26
CA ASP A 3 12.63 24.67 6.24
C ASP A 3 14.07 24.42 6.64
N VAL A 4 14.57 23.23 6.35
CA VAL A 4 15.97 22.89 6.60
C VAL A 4 16.80 23.59 5.53
N ASP A 5 17.62 24.56 5.94
CA ASP A 5 18.56 25.23 5.06
C ASP A 5 19.44 24.17 4.37
N HIS A 6 19.46 24.18 3.04
CA HIS A 6 20.20 23.23 2.18
C HIS A 6 19.71 21.78 2.26
N ALA A 7 18.42 21.54 2.49
CA ALA A 7 17.86 20.20 2.34
C ALA A 7 18.08 19.66 0.91
N ASP A 8 18.67 18.48 0.79
CA ASP A 8 18.70 17.74 -0.45
C ASP A 8 17.28 17.24 -0.76
N PHE A 9 16.69 17.78 -1.83
CA PHE A 9 15.43 17.31 -2.36
C PHE A 9 15.69 16.26 -3.45
N PRO A 10 14.85 15.22 -3.55
CA PRO A 10 14.86 14.35 -4.72
C PRO A 10 14.69 15.18 -5.99
N ASP A 11 15.30 14.73 -7.08
CA ASP A 11 15.04 15.30 -8.40
C ASP A 11 13.53 15.24 -8.70
N ILE A 12 13.00 16.24 -9.41
CA ILE A 12 11.57 16.34 -9.70
C ILE A 12 11.04 15.14 -10.49
N ASP A 13 11.90 14.48 -11.26
CA ASP A 13 11.58 13.30 -12.05
C ASP A 13 11.76 11.99 -11.26
N THR A 14 12.15 12.07 -9.98
CA THR A 14 12.25 10.89 -9.12
C THR A 14 10.87 10.24 -8.95
N PRO A 15 10.67 8.98 -9.38
CA PRO A 15 9.40 8.31 -9.22
C PRO A 15 9.01 8.18 -7.74
N VAL A 16 7.73 8.40 -7.44
CA VAL A 16 7.21 8.16 -6.08
C VAL A 16 7.15 6.66 -5.85
N PRO A 17 7.88 6.12 -4.85
CA PRO A 17 7.98 4.69 -4.67
C PRO A 17 6.66 4.10 -4.18
N VAL A 18 6.40 2.84 -4.55
CA VAL A 18 5.28 2.08 -3.98
C VAL A 18 5.46 1.86 -2.48
N ARG A 19 4.35 1.84 -1.73
CA ARG A 19 4.35 1.61 -0.27
C ARG A 19 3.13 0.81 0.16
N PHE A 20 3.33 -0.14 1.07
CA PHE A 20 2.23 -0.77 1.81
C PHE A 20 1.97 0.03 3.09
N LEU A 21 0.73 0.51 3.24
CA LEU A 21 0.24 1.16 4.45
C LEU A 21 -0.56 0.13 5.25
N ALA A 22 -0.24 0.02 6.55
CA ALA A 22 -0.94 -0.89 7.44
C ALA A 22 -2.40 -0.45 7.67
N GLU A 23 -3.18 -1.32 8.29
CA GLU A 23 -4.47 -0.92 8.85
C GLU A 23 -4.28 0.26 9.82
N PHE A 24 -5.20 1.22 9.77
CA PHE A 24 -5.14 2.43 10.60
C PHE A 24 -3.85 3.27 10.46
N ASP A 25 -3.16 3.19 9.32
CA ASP A 25 -2.00 4.02 9.06
C ASP A 25 -2.31 5.52 9.20
N ASN A 26 -1.40 6.27 9.81
CA ASN A 26 -1.61 7.67 10.13
C ASN A 26 -1.78 8.53 8.86
N VAL A 27 -1.20 8.12 7.73
CA VAL A 27 -1.34 8.80 6.43
C VAL A 27 -2.80 8.79 5.97
N LEU A 28 -3.55 7.72 6.29
CA LEU A 28 -4.99 7.60 5.98
C LEU A 28 -5.86 8.39 6.97
N LEU A 29 -5.39 8.58 8.20
CA LEU A 29 -6.17 9.10 9.31
C LEU A 29 -5.97 10.59 9.63
N SER A 30 -4.77 11.12 9.46
CA SER A 30 -4.36 12.37 10.14
C SER A 30 -4.79 13.66 9.44
N HIS A 31 -5.42 13.56 8.26
CA HIS A 31 -5.82 14.70 7.46
C HIS A 31 -7.33 14.79 7.26
N LYS A 32 -7.90 16.01 7.39
CA LYS A 32 -9.33 16.26 7.14
C LYS A 32 -9.72 15.94 5.70
N LYS A 33 -8.92 16.38 4.73
CA LYS A 33 -9.13 16.13 3.29
C LYS A 33 -8.29 14.94 2.83
N ARG A 34 -8.89 13.75 2.87
CA ARG A 34 -8.25 12.47 2.52
C ARG A 34 -8.28 12.16 1.02
N SER A 35 -9.09 12.90 0.26
CA SER A 35 -9.11 12.82 -1.20
C SER A 35 -7.80 13.23 -1.89
N ARG A 36 -6.81 13.68 -1.12
CA ARG A 36 -5.45 13.95 -1.59
C ARG A 36 -4.73 12.69 -2.08
N ILE A 37 -5.03 11.53 -1.51
CA ILE A 37 -4.36 10.27 -1.86
C ILE A 37 -5.34 9.12 -2.11
N ILE A 38 -6.62 9.26 -1.73
CA ILE A 38 -7.65 8.24 -1.93
C ILE A 38 -8.73 8.83 -2.84
N ALA A 39 -8.97 8.25 -4.01
CA ALA A 39 -10.09 8.67 -4.84
C ALA A 39 -11.42 8.43 -4.11
N ASP A 40 -12.38 9.36 -4.24
CA ASP A 40 -13.64 9.32 -3.49
C ASP A 40 -14.43 8.02 -3.77
N GLU A 41 -14.35 7.48 -4.99
CA GLU A 41 -14.97 6.21 -5.40
C GLU A 41 -14.46 4.99 -4.63
N TYR A 42 -13.23 5.01 -4.12
CA TYR A 42 -12.66 3.90 -3.34
C TYR A 42 -12.74 4.13 -1.82
N ARG A 43 -13.21 5.29 -1.38
CA ARG A 43 -13.21 5.66 0.03
C ARG A 43 -13.99 4.67 0.89
N SER A 44 -15.15 4.20 0.43
CA SER A 44 -15.98 3.22 1.15
C SER A 44 -15.36 1.82 1.21
N ARG A 45 -14.43 1.50 0.31
CA ARG A 45 -13.68 0.23 0.33
C ARG A 45 -12.58 0.23 1.38
N VAL A 46 -11.96 1.40 1.62
CA VAL A 46 -10.90 1.59 2.63
C VAL A 46 -11.48 1.82 4.02
N PHE A 47 -12.49 2.70 4.14
CA PHE A 47 -13.17 3.03 5.40
C PHE A 47 -14.49 2.26 5.48
N THR A 48 -14.49 1.20 6.26
CA THR A 48 -15.66 0.32 6.41
C THR A 48 -16.68 0.89 7.40
N VAL A 49 -17.93 0.44 7.29
CA VAL A 49 -19.07 0.91 8.12
C VAL A 49 -18.91 0.60 9.60
N ASN A 50 -18.14 -0.44 9.96
CA ASN A 50 -17.84 -0.81 11.35
C ASN A 50 -16.58 -0.11 11.91
N GLY A 51 -16.06 0.91 11.22
CA GLY A 51 -14.94 1.72 11.69
C GLY A 51 -13.55 1.12 11.43
N ILE A 52 -13.45 -0.01 10.72
CA ILE A 52 -12.16 -0.58 10.32
C ILE A 52 -11.60 0.20 9.12
N ILE A 53 -10.31 0.52 9.18
CA ILE A 53 -9.56 1.09 8.07
C ILE A 53 -8.63 0.02 7.53
N LYS A 54 -8.94 -0.46 6.33
CA LYS A 54 -8.18 -1.55 5.71
C LYS A 54 -6.78 -1.11 5.33
N ALA A 55 -5.86 -2.08 5.33
CA ALA A 55 -4.52 -1.91 4.80
C ALA A 55 -4.59 -1.58 3.31
N THR A 56 -3.77 -0.64 2.86
CA THR A 56 -3.77 -0.14 1.47
C THR A 56 -2.38 -0.16 0.89
N PHE A 57 -2.24 -0.11 -0.43
CA PHE A 57 -0.96 0.15 -1.08
C PHE A 57 -1.03 1.40 -1.96
N LEU A 58 0.11 2.09 -2.04
CA LEU A 58 0.30 3.29 -2.84
C LEU A 58 1.05 2.96 -4.12
N VAL A 59 0.62 3.58 -5.23
CA VAL A 59 1.38 3.68 -6.48
C VAL A 59 1.33 5.14 -6.91
N GLY A 60 2.49 5.73 -7.19
CA GLY A 60 2.56 7.17 -7.52
C GLY A 60 2.07 8.09 -6.40
N GLY A 61 2.08 7.62 -5.15
CA GLY A 61 1.55 8.37 -3.98
C GLY A 61 0.04 8.28 -3.76
N TYR A 62 -0.69 7.52 -4.58
CA TYR A 62 -2.14 7.34 -4.45
C TYR A 62 -2.49 5.91 -4.07
N VAL A 63 -3.52 5.76 -3.24
CA VAL A 63 -4.10 4.46 -2.91
C VAL A 63 -4.67 3.83 -4.18
N GLN A 64 -4.12 2.68 -4.57
CA GLN A 64 -4.56 1.91 -5.74
C GLN A 64 -5.13 0.54 -5.39
N GLY A 65 -5.26 0.20 -4.11
CA GLY A 65 -5.89 -1.03 -3.70
C GLY A 65 -5.68 -1.38 -2.23
N LEU A 66 -6.10 -2.59 -1.90
CA LEU A 66 -6.02 -3.18 -0.56
C LEU A 66 -4.94 -4.26 -0.53
N TRP A 67 -4.50 -4.62 0.67
CA TRP A 67 -3.71 -5.82 0.87
C TRP A 67 -4.03 -6.48 2.21
N ARG A 68 -3.63 -7.74 2.35
CA ARG A 68 -3.63 -8.49 3.61
C ARG A 68 -2.60 -9.62 3.55
N ILE A 69 -2.25 -10.18 4.70
CA ILE A 69 -1.44 -11.40 4.77
C ILE A 69 -2.33 -12.52 5.30
N ASP A 70 -2.52 -13.55 4.48
CA ASP A 70 -3.24 -14.77 4.87
C ASP A 70 -2.21 -15.83 5.30
N GLN A 71 -2.38 -16.40 6.49
CA GLN A 71 -1.51 -17.46 7.01
C GLN A 71 -2.19 -18.82 6.92
N LYS A 72 -1.47 -19.83 6.41
CA LYS A 72 -1.95 -21.21 6.30
C LYS A 72 -0.82 -22.20 6.58
N GLY A 73 -0.87 -22.84 7.75
CA GLY A 73 0.16 -23.79 8.16
C GLY A 73 1.53 -23.13 8.25
N LYS A 74 2.49 -23.61 7.44
CA LYS A 74 3.86 -23.07 7.36
C LYS A 74 4.04 -22.00 6.29
N SER A 75 2.96 -21.54 5.66
CA SER A 75 2.98 -20.58 4.56
C SER A 75 2.25 -19.30 4.93
N SER A 76 2.77 -18.16 4.48
CA SER A 76 2.06 -16.88 4.47
C SER A 76 1.98 -16.35 3.05
N THR A 77 0.83 -15.78 2.68
CA THR A 77 0.60 -15.20 1.36
C THR A 77 0.20 -13.73 1.52
N LEU A 78 1.00 -12.83 0.95
CA LEU A 78 0.60 -11.44 0.74
C LEU A 78 -0.41 -11.40 -0.42
N ILE A 79 -1.65 -11.06 -0.10
CA ILE A 79 -2.71 -10.86 -1.07
C ILE A 79 -2.78 -9.37 -1.41
N ILE A 80 -2.62 -9.04 -2.69
CA ILE A 80 -2.72 -7.68 -3.22
C ILE A 80 -3.99 -7.60 -4.07
N GLU A 81 -4.88 -6.68 -3.74
CA GLU A 81 -6.20 -6.49 -4.37
C GLU A 81 -6.28 -5.10 -5.01
N PRO A 82 -5.91 -4.96 -6.29
CA PRO A 82 -5.92 -3.67 -6.98
C PRO A 82 -7.35 -3.18 -7.25
N PHE A 83 -7.57 -1.87 -7.18
CA PHE A 83 -8.82 -1.23 -7.61
C PHE A 83 -8.94 -1.07 -9.12
N LYS A 84 -7.81 -1.16 -9.84
CA LYS A 84 -7.76 -1.08 -11.30
C LYS A 84 -6.57 -1.91 -11.81
N PRO A 85 -6.52 -2.24 -13.11
CA PRO A 85 -5.36 -2.90 -13.69
C PRO A 85 -4.07 -2.13 -13.40
N LEU A 86 -3.07 -2.85 -12.88
CA LEU A 86 -1.73 -2.32 -12.63
C LEU A 86 -0.83 -2.56 -13.85
N SER A 87 0.11 -1.64 -14.10
CA SER A 87 1.14 -1.86 -15.10
C SER A 87 2.07 -3.01 -14.67
N LYS A 88 2.86 -3.55 -15.62
CA LYS A 88 3.86 -4.58 -15.31
C LYS A 88 4.89 -4.05 -14.31
N VAL A 89 5.31 -2.79 -14.47
CA VAL A 89 6.29 -2.11 -13.62
C VAL A 89 5.75 -1.98 -12.20
N ASP A 90 4.51 -1.50 -12.02
CA ASP A 90 3.92 -1.35 -10.68
C ASP A 90 3.80 -2.70 -9.96
N LYS A 91 3.46 -3.78 -10.69
CA LYS A 91 3.40 -5.13 -10.12
C LYS A 91 4.78 -5.61 -9.67
N GLU A 92 5.82 -5.35 -10.46
CA GLU A 92 7.20 -5.71 -10.11
C GLU A 92 7.69 -4.93 -8.89
N GLU A 93 7.45 -3.62 -8.84
CA GLU A 93 7.78 -2.79 -7.67
C GLU A 93 7.03 -3.23 -6.40
N LEU A 94 5.73 -3.53 -6.51
CA LEU A 94 4.94 -4.05 -5.41
C LEU A 94 5.39 -5.43 -4.95
N ALA A 95 5.87 -6.29 -5.85
CA ALA A 95 6.44 -7.58 -5.48
C ALA A 95 7.72 -7.38 -4.66
N ILE A 96 8.63 -6.50 -5.11
CA ILE A 96 9.88 -6.19 -4.39
C ILE A 96 9.60 -5.58 -3.00
N GLU A 97 8.70 -4.62 -2.91
CA GLU A 97 8.31 -4.03 -1.63
C GLU A 97 7.56 -5.05 -0.75
N GLY A 98 6.76 -5.92 -1.38
CA GLY A 98 6.00 -6.97 -0.72
C GLY A 98 6.90 -8.02 -0.09
N ASP A 99 8.01 -8.36 -0.73
CA ASP A 99 9.03 -9.25 -0.15
C ASP A 99 9.64 -8.65 1.12
N LYS A 100 9.91 -7.33 1.15
CA LYS A 100 10.40 -6.65 2.37
C LYS A 100 9.36 -6.71 3.47
N LEU A 101 8.09 -6.42 3.15
CA LEU A 101 6.99 -6.52 4.10
C LEU A 101 6.84 -7.94 4.65
N MET A 102 6.91 -8.95 3.79
CA MET A 102 6.80 -10.35 4.20
C MET A 102 8.00 -10.82 5.01
N ASN A 103 9.19 -10.26 4.77
CA ASN A 103 10.36 -10.49 5.61
C ASN A 103 10.23 -9.85 7.00
N PHE A 104 9.58 -8.70 7.08
CA PHE A 104 9.32 -8.01 8.33
C PHE A 104 8.17 -8.65 9.13
N ALA A 105 7.05 -8.97 8.48
CA ALA A 105 5.78 -9.26 9.16
C ALA A 105 5.44 -10.76 9.27
N ALA A 106 6.05 -11.64 8.46
CA ALA A 106 5.72 -13.06 8.43
C ALA A 106 6.88 -13.94 8.96
N VAL A 107 6.55 -14.82 9.92
CA VAL A 107 7.48 -15.80 10.53
C VAL A 107 7.43 -17.17 9.81
N SER A 108 6.74 -17.25 8.68
CA SER A 108 6.51 -18.51 7.96
C SER A 108 7.73 -18.98 7.16
N GLU A 109 7.83 -20.31 7.00
CA GLU A 109 8.87 -20.98 6.20
C GLU A 109 8.72 -20.68 4.72
N PHE A 110 7.47 -20.65 4.24
CA PHE A 110 7.15 -20.30 2.86
C PHE A 110 6.42 -18.96 2.80
N LYS A 111 6.79 -18.13 1.82
CA LYS A 111 6.22 -16.81 1.60
C LYS A 111 5.84 -16.68 0.13
N HIS A 112 4.62 -16.20 -0.10
CA HIS A 112 4.07 -16.04 -1.44
C HIS A 112 3.48 -14.65 -1.60
N ILE A 113 3.45 -14.14 -2.83
CA ILE A 113 2.73 -12.93 -3.21
C ILE A 113 1.73 -13.31 -4.28
N GLN A 114 0.48 -12.88 -4.09
CA GLN A 114 -0.61 -13.12 -5.03
C GLN A 114 -1.30 -11.80 -5.35
N PHE A 115 -1.41 -11.49 -6.64
CA PHE A 115 -2.25 -10.41 -7.14
C PHE A 115 -3.63 -10.99 -7.50
N LEU A 116 -4.69 -10.37 -6.98
CA LEU A 116 -6.06 -10.64 -7.40
C LEU A 116 -6.41 -9.84 -8.67
N ASP A 117 -7.49 -10.25 -9.33
CA ASP A 117 -8.07 -9.47 -10.40
C ASP A 117 -8.61 -8.14 -9.85
N PRO A 118 -8.48 -7.04 -10.62
CA PRO A 118 -9.03 -5.75 -10.20
C PRO A 118 -10.55 -5.78 -10.05
N ILE A 119 -11.05 -4.89 -9.17
CA ILE A 119 -12.45 -4.82 -8.73
C ILE A 119 -13.21 -3.58 -9.21
#